data_AF-A0AAQ0RVB9-F1
#
_entry.id   AF-A0AAQ0RVB9-F1
#
_cell.length_a   1.000
_cell.length_b   1.000
_cell.length_c   1.000
_cell.angle_alpha   90.00
_cell.angle_beta   90.00
_cell.angle_gamma   90.00
#
_symmetry.space_group_name_H-M   'P 1'
#
loop_
_entity.id
_entity.type
_entity.pdbx_description
1 polymer ?
#
loop_
_entity_poly.entity_id
_entity_poly.type
_entity_poly.pdbx_seq_one_letter_code
_entity_poly.pdbx_strand_id
1 'polypeptide(L)'
;MADRSRHIVMRYLAAQEAVSDWANTAVYCPARFADGTLRSAQARHTARLMAARLAINIAQPTLSRCDDIDSLDIDADSLSAMSVAEDQAGFAMGVFAARSIGHATLDISDRHKTTSQRLISFSEVEDTRAKTYDVTKLLAHPDTIVDSATGLFAPTDAVIEMNCARSEIAAVASSSNSTSDSAQSRTTAENSSDDSRQQSLGILTSMIADRVDLALTWGYPSFDEALFK
;
A
#
# COMPACT_ATOMS: atom_id res chain seq x y z
N MET A 1 -15.76 34.55 -8.51
CA MET A 1 -16.12 33.33 -7.75
C MET A 1 -16.31 32.10 -8.64
N ALA A 2 -16.96 32.19 -9.81
CA ALA A 2 -17.15 31.05 -10.72
C ALA A 2 -15.85 30.36 -11.21
N ASP A 3 -14.79 31.13 -11.42
CA ASP A 3 -13.51 30.65 -11.95
C ASP A 3 -12.76 29.72 -10.97
N ARG A 4 -12.75 30.09 -9.68
CA ARG A 4 -12.10 29.30 -8.62
C ARG A 4 -12.80 27.94 -8.42
N SER A 5 -14.12 27.90 -8.49
CA SER A 5 -14.89 26.65 -8.38
C SER A 5 -14.63 25.74 -9.59
N ARG A 6 -14.53 26.31 -10.80
CA ARG A 6 -14.18 25.58 -12.01
C ARG A 6 -12.80 24.93 -11.91
N HIS A 7 -11.80 25.64 -11.39
CA HIS A 7 -10.46 25.08 -11.19
C HIS A 7 -10.42 23.91 -10.19
N ILE A 8 -11.21 23.96 -9.11
CA ILE A 8 -11.25 22.86 -8.13
C ILE A 8 -11.92 21.62 -8.74
N VAL A 9 -13.01 21.79 -9.49
CA VAL A 9 -13.66 20.67 -10.20
C VAL A 9 -12.72 20.03 -11.22
N MET A 10 -12.01 20.83 -12.02
CA MET A 10 -11.03 20.30 -12.98
C MET A 10 -9.89 19.53 -12.30
N ARG A 11 -9.40 20.02 -11.15
CA ARG A 11 -8.36 19.32 -10.36
C ARG A 11 -8.88 18.02 -9.75
N TYR A 12 -10.13 18.01 -9.28
CA TYR A 12 -10.77 16.79 -8.78
C TYR A 12 -10.88 15.72 -9.88
N LEU A 13 -11.39 16.09 -11.06
CA LEU A 13 -11.52 15.18 -12.20
C LEU A 13 -10.15 14.67 -12.69
N ALA A 14 -9.17 15.56 -12.82
CA ALA A 14 -7.81 15.18 -13.20
C ALA A 14 -7.16 14.24 -12.17
N ALA A 15 -7.41 14.45 -10.87
CA ALA A 15 -6.93 13.55 -9.82
C ALA A 15 -7.60 12.17 -9.92
N GLN A 16 -8.92 12.12 -10.18
CA GLN A 16 -9.65 10.85 -10.37
C GLN A 16 -9.11 10.05 -11.57
N GLU A 17 -8.84 10.71 -12.69
CA GLU A 17 -8.25 10.08 -13.88
C GLU A 17 -6.82 9.57 -13.59
N ALA A 18 -6.02 10.38 -12.90
CA ALA A 18 -4.67 10.00 -12.51
C ALA A 18 -4.62 8.76 -11.60
N VAL A 19 -5.64 8.49 -10.78
CA VAL A 19 -5.70 7.26 -9.96
C VAL A 19 -5.61 6.02 -10.84
N SER A 20 -6.42 5.95 -11.90
CA SER A 20 -6.43 4.80 -12.81
C SER A 20 -5.20 4.76 -13.70
N ASP A 21 -4.72 5.91 -14.20
CA ASP A 21 -3.57 5.96 -15.10
C ASP A 21 -2.28 5.48 -14.41
N TRP A 22 -2.08 5.89 -13.16
CA TRP A 22 -0.94 5.44 -12.37
C TRP A 22 -1.08 3.99 -11.90
N ALA A 23 -2.29 3.53 -11.57
CA ALA A 23 -2.52 2.12 -11.27
C ALA A 23 -2.22 1.23 -12.49
N ASN A 24 -2.67 1.64 -13.68
CA ASN A 24 -2.34 0.96 -14.93
C ASN A 24 -0.83 0.98 -15.20
N THR A 25 -0.14 2.07 -14.88
CA THR A 25 1.33 2.13 -14.98
C THR A 25 1.99 1.07 -14.09
N ALA A 26 1.51 0.88 -12.86
CA ALA A 26 2.06 -0.14 -11.97
C ALA A 26 1.85 -1.57 -12.51
N VAL A 27 0.71 -1.82 -13.15
CA VAL A 27 0.33 -3.12 -13.73
C VAL A 27 1.09 -3.45 -15.01
N TYR A 28 1.08 -2.53 -15.97
CA TYR A 28 1.61 -2.77 -17.32
C TYR A 28 3.09 -2.41 -17.47
N CYS A 29 3.67 -1.67 -16.52
CA CYS A 29 5.10 -1.37 -16.49
C CYS A 29 5.69 -1.82 -15.14
N PRO A 30 5.99 -3.12 -14.93
CA PRO A 30 6.46 -3.64 -13.63
C PRO A 30 7.70 -2.92 -13.07
N ALA A 31 8.61 -2.45 -13.94
CA ALA A 31 9.76 -1.63 -13.55
C ALA A 31 9.37 -0.29 -12.89
N ARG A 32 8.12 0.15 -13.07
CA ARG A 32 7.51 1.33 -12.47
C ARG A 32 6.40 0.98 -11.49
N PHE A 33 6.38 -0.25 -10.97
CA PHE A 33 5.39 -0.69 -9.98
C PHE A 33 5.33 0.28 -8.80
N ALA A 34 6.48 0.53 -8.14
CA ALA A 34 6.60 1.48 -7.03
C ALA A 34 6.05 2.88 -7.38
N ASP A 35 6.55 3.45 -8.48
CA ASP A 35 6.13 4.78 -8.96
C ASP A 35 4.62 4.84 -9.20
N GLY A 36 4.07 3.86 -9.92
CA GLY A 36 2.66 3.80 -10.27
C GLY A 36 1.77 3.63 -9.04
N THR A 37 2.14 2.75 -8.11
CA THR A 37 1.38 2.53 -6.87
C THR A 37 1.36 3.79 -5.99
N LEU A 38 2.53 4.41 -5.76
CA LEU A 38 2.64 5.61 -4.93
C LEU A 38 1.95 6.82 -5.57
N ARG A 39 2.08 7.01 -6.89
CA ARG A 39 1.37 8.10 -7.59
C ARG A 39 -0.13 7.87 -7.65
N SER A 40 -0.59 6.62 -7.77
CA SER A 40 -2.02 6.29 -7.67
C SER A 40 -2.55 6.66 -6.29
N ALA A 41 -1.84 6.31 -5.21
CA ALA A 41 -2.21 6.69 -3.85
C ALA A 41 -2.21 8.21 -3.62
N GLN A 42 -1.17 8.91 -4.09
CA GLN A 42 -1.07 10.37 -4.02
C GLN A 42 -2.23 11.05 -4.77
N ALA A 43 -2.65 10.50 -5.91
CA ALA A 43 -3.80 10.95 -6.67
C ALA A 43 -5.12 10.70 -5.92
N ARG A 44 -5.29 9.54 -5.27
CA ARG A 44 -6.46 9.23 -4.41
C ARG A 44 -6.59 10.24 -3.27
N HIS A 45 -5.47 10.51 -2.58
CA HIS A 45 -5.42 11.50 -1.52
C HIS A 45 -5.78 12.91 -2.04
N THR A 46 -5.20 13.31 -3.18
CA THR A 46 -5.48 14.61 -3.82
C THR A 46 -6.97 14.73 -4.20
N ALA A 47 -7.56 13.68 -4.77
CA ALA A 47 -8.96 13.65 -5.13
C ALA A 47 -9.86 13.86 -3.89
N ARG A 48 -9.55 13.24 -2.75
CA ARG A 48 -10.28 13.46 -1.49
C ARG A 48 -10.16 14.89 -0.97
N LEU A 49 -8.96 15.47 -0.99
CA LEU A 49 -8.76 16.87 -0.58
C LEU A 49 -9.59 17.83 -1.45
N MET A 50 -9.70 17.58 -2.75
CA MET A 50 -10.52 18.39 -3.65
C MET A 50 -12.01 18.14 -3.45
N ALA A 51 -12.43 16.89 -3.26
CA ALA A 51 -13.81 16.52 -2.98
C ALA A 51 -14.34 17.18 -1.69
N ALA A 52 -13.54 17.19 -0.62
CA ALA A 52 -13.88 17.89 0.61
C ALA A 52 -14.13 19.40 0.37
N ARG A 53 -13.34 20.04 -0.49
CA ARG A 53 -13.55 21.45 -0.89
C ARG A 53 -14.81 21.65 -1.73
N LEU A 54 -15.28 20.61 -2.41
CA LEU A 54 -16.51 20.60 -3.20
C LEU A 54 -17.73 20.13 -2.38
N ALA A 55 -17.58 19.84 -1.08
CA ALA A 55 -18.58 19.22 -0.23
C ALA A 55 -19.10 17.87 -0.78
N ILE A 56 -18.27 17.16 -1.54
CA ILE A 56 -18.53 15.79 -1.98
C ILE A 56 -18.05 14.86 -0.87
N ASN A 57 -18.95 14.05 -0.34
CA ASN A 57 -18.61 13.07 0.68
C ASN A 57 -17.96 11.84 0.01
N ILE A 58 -16.67 11.64 0.26
CA ILE A 58 -15.95 10.43 -0.17
C ILE A 58 -15.63 9.62 1.08
N ALA A 59 -15.87 8.31 0.99
CA ALA A 59 -15.52 7.38 2.07
C ALA A 59 -14.02 7.47 2.42
N GLN A 60 -13.72 7.31 3.70
CA GLN A 60 -12.34 7.24 4.17
C GLN A 60 -11.64 6.01 3.57
N PRO A 61 -10.31 6.08 3.32
CA PRO A 61 -9.54 4.92 2.91
C PRO A 61 -9.80 3.76 3.87
N THR A 62 -9.93 2.57 3.29
CA THR A 62 -10.39 1.36 3.95
C THR A 62 -9.44 0.28 3.47
N LEU A 63 -8.61 -0.28 4.36
CA LEU A 63 -7.65 -1.30 3.96
C LEU A 63 -8.37 -2.50 3.33
N SER A 64 -7.96 -2.85 2.12
CA SER A 64 -8.48 -4.01 1.40
C SER A 64 -8.29 -5.29 2.21
N ARG A 65 -9.28 -6.19 2.16
CA ARG A 65 -9.21 -7.51 2.77
C ARG A 65 -9.04 -8.52 1.64
N CYS A 66 -7.95 -9.28 1.65
CA CYS A 66 -7.63 -10.27 0.61
C CYS A 66 -8.53 -11.53 0.64
N ASP A 67 -9.77 -11.40 1.08
CA ASP A 67 -10.69 -12.51 1.39
C ASP A 67 -11.19 -13.21 0.12
N ASP A 68 -11.42 -12.45 -0.96
CA ASP A 68 -11.98 -12.94 -2.24
C ASP A 68 -10.92 -13.28 -3.29
N ILE A 69 -9.64 -13.34 -2.91
CA ILE A 69 -8.52 -13.62 -3.83
C ILE A 69 -8.12 -15.08 -3.74
N ASP A 70 -8.25 -15.86 -4.80
CA ASP A 70 -7.89 -17.29 -4.74
C ASP A 70 -6.38 -17.56 -4.86
N SER A 71 -5.66 -16.71 -5.61
CA SER A 71 -4.21 -16.84 -5.81
C SER A 71 -3.60 -15.52 -6.25
N LEU A 72 -2.28 -15.40 -6.12
CA LEU A 72 -1.48 -14.29 -6.64
C LEU A 72 -0.28 -14.86 -7.39
N ASP A 73 -0.08 -14.41 -8.63
CA ASP A 73 1.07 -14.77 -9.47
C ASP A 73 2.30 -13.90 -9.11
N ILE A 74 2.80 -14.15 -7.90
CA ILE A 74 3.94 -13.53 -7.24
C ILE A 74 4.74 -14.67 -6.59
N ASP A 75 6.07 -14.60 -6.62
CA ASP A 75 6.88 -15.65 -6.01
C ASP A 75 6.67 -15.74 -4.49
N ALA A 76 6.89 -16.95 -3.99
CA ALA A 76 6.67 -17.32 -2.60
C ALA A 76 7.46 -16.44 -1.60
N ASP A 77 8.71 -16.11 -1.90
CA ASP A 77 9.55 -15.29 -1.02
C ASP A 77 9.00 -13.86 -0.91
N SER A 78 8.55 -13.29 -2.02
CA SER A 78 7.92 -11.97 -2.03
C SER A 78 6.59 -11.97 -1.26
N LEU A 79 5.74 -12.99 -1.45
CA LEU A 79 4.49 -13.14 -0.68
C LEU A 79 4.76 -13.32 0.82
N SER A 80 5.78 -14.09 1.19
CA SER A 80 6.23 -14.27 2.56
C SER A 80 6.71 -12.95 3.17
N ALA A 81 7.56 -12.20 2.46
CA ALA A 81 8.05 -10.89 2.91
C ALA A 81 6.91 -9.88 3.11
N MET A 82 5.92 -9.84 2.21
CA MET A 82 4.72 -9.02 2.37
C MET A 82 3.92 -9.43 3.60
N SER A 83 3.78 -10.74 3.84
CA SER A 83 3.06 -11.24 5.00
C SER A 83 3.70 -10.80 6.34
N VAL A 84 5.04 -10.72 6.39
CA VAL A 84 5.79 -10.23 7.56
C VAL A 84 5.53 -8.75 7.79
N ALA A 85 5.57 -7.93 6.72
CA ALA A 85 5.27 -6.51 6.82
C ALA A 85 3.86 -6.27 7.39
N GLU A 86 2.88 -7.01 6.87
CA GLU A 86 1.49 -6.95 7.32
C GLU A 86 1.30 -7.37 8.78
N ASP A 87 1.94 -8.45 9.21
CA ASP A 87 1.85 -8.92 10.60
C ASP A 87 2.43 -7.89 11.57
N GLN A 88 3.56 -7.28 11.21
CA GLN A 88 4.20 -6.24 12.01
C GLN A 88 3.31 -4.99 12.12
N ALA A 89 2.73 -4.52 11.01
CA ALA A 89 1.82 -3.38 11.01
C ALA A 89 0.54 -3.69 11.81
N GLY A 90 -0.06 -4.86 11.60
CA GLY A 90 -1.25 -5.30 12.32
C GLY A 90 -1.02 -5.43 13.83
N PHE A 91 0.15 -5.94 14.25
CA PHE A 91 0.51 -5.96 15.67
C PHE A 91 0.62 -4.55 16.25
N ALA A 92 1.34 -3.65 15.58
CA ALA A 92 1.52 -2.28 16.05
C ALA A 92 0.18 -1.51 16.14
N MET A 93 -0.68 -1.65 15.14
CA MET A 93 -2.03 -1.08 15.14
C MET A 93 -2.90 -1.65 16.26
N GLY A 94 -2.76 -2.95 16.57
CA GLY A 94 -3.46 -3.56 17.71
C GLY A 94 -3.03 -2.96 19.05
N VAL A 95 -1.72 -2.71 19.23
CA VAL A 95 -1.20 -2.05 20.44
C VAL A 95 -1.69 -0.62 20.56
N PHE A 96 -1.69 0.15 19.48
CA PHE A 96 -2.19 1.52 19.47
C PHE A 96 -3.70 1.60 19.68
N ALA A 97 -4.47 0.71 19.05
CA ALA A 97 -5.91 0.61 19.27
C ALA A 97 -6.26 0.30 20.72
N ALA A 98 -5.53 -0.63 21.36
CA ALA A 98 -5.73 -0.97 22.77
C ALA A 98 -5.42 0.20 23.74
N ARG A 99 -4.62 1.18 23.28
CA ARG A 99 -4.25 2.38 24.05
C ARG A 99 -4.97 3.64 23.60
N SER A 100 -5.87 3.55 22.62
CA SER A 100 -6.56 4.70 22.02
C SER A 100 -5.60 5.76 21.47
N ILE A 101 -4.54 5.31 20.78
CA ILE A 101 -3.50 6.19 20.19
C ILE A 101 -3.79 6.39 18.69
N GLY A 102 -3.67 7.63 18.25
CA GLY A 102 -3.78 8.01 16.84
C GLY A 102 -5.12 7.60 16.23
N HIS A 103 -5.06 7.07 15.01
CA HIS A 103 -6.21 6.64 14.22
C HIS A 103 -6.38 5.11 14.23
N ALA A 104 -5.54 4.40 14.98
CA ALA A 104 -5.54 2.95 15.01
C ALA A 104 -6.85 2.39 15.61
N THR A 105 -7.37 1.34 14.98
CA THR A 105 -8.55 0.61 15.48
C THR A 105 -8.29 -0.89 15.42
N LEU A 106 -9.07 -1.66 16.19
CA LEU A 106 -9.01 -3.13 16.10
C LEU A 106 -9.36 -3.63 14.69
N ASP A 107 -10.29 -2.96 13.98
CA ASP A 107 -10.61 -3.32 12.59
C ASP A 107 -9.39 -3.15 11.65
N ILE A 108 -8.60 -2.08 11.81
CA ILE A 108 -7.38 -1.87 11.02
C ILE A 108 -6.34 -2.96 11.34
N SER A 109 -6.12 -3.26 12.62
CA SER A 109 -5.26 -4.36 13.05
C SER A 109 -5.68 -5.69 12.44
N ASP A 110 -6.97 -6.01 12.51
CA ASP A 110 -7.50 -7.29 12.03
C ASP A 110 -7.38 -7.40 10.51
N ARG A 111 -7.56 -6.31 9.77
CA ARG A 111 -7.36 -6.29 8.30
C ARG A 111 -5.92 -6.60 7.91
N HIS A 112 -4.94 -6.02 8.60
CA HIS A 112 -3.54 -6.36 8.39
C HIS A 112 -3.26 -7.83 8.70
N LYS A 113 -3.76 -8.35 9.84
CA LYS A 113 -3.55 -9.75 10.22
C LYS A 113 -4.20 -10.73 9.26
N THR A 114 -5.41 -10.42 8.78
CA THR A 114 -6.09 -11.22 7.76
C THR A 114 -5.32 -11.20 6.45
N THR A 115 -4.89 -10.02 5.99
CA THR A 115 -4.10 -9.89 4.76
C THR A 115 -2.77 -10.64 4.86
N SER A 116 -2.07 -10.50 5.99
CA SER A 116 -0.87 -11.26 6.32
C SER A 116 -1.11 -12.78 6.23
N GLN A 117 -2.20 -13.26 6.83
CA GLN A 117 -2.54 -14.69 6.81
C GLN A 117 -2.85 -15.19 5.39
N ARG A 118 -3.50 -14.38 4.56
CA ARG A 118 -3.77 -14.72 3.15
C ARG A 118 -2.48 -14.78 2.35
N LEU A 119 -1.62 -13.76 2.46
CA LEU A 119 -0.34 -13.71 1.76
C LEU A 119 0.56 -14.91 2.07
N ILE A 120 0.72 -15.27 3.35
CA ILE A 120 1.51 -16.46 3.70
C ILE A 120 0.85 -17.75 3.21
N SER A 121 -0.49 -17.83 3.19
CA SER A 121 -1.18 -19.01 2.65
C SER A 121 -0.99 -19.19 1.15
N PHE A 122 -0.83 -18.10 0.39
CA PHE A 122 -0.52 -18.15 -1.04
C PHE A 122 0.96 -18.48 -1.32
N SER A 123 1.84 -18.19 -0.37
CA SER A 123 3.28 -18.40 -0.57
C SER A 123 3.71 -19.87 -0.53
N GLU A 124 2.90 -20.74 0.10
CA GLU A 124 3.22 -22.16 0.33
C GLU A 124 4.57 -22.43 1.04
N VAL A 125 5.18 -21.41 1.66
CA VAL A 125 6.41 -21.54 2.46
C VAL A 125 6.13 -21.60 3.96
N GLU A 126 7.17 -21.89 4.74
CA GLU A 126 7.10 -21.86 6.20
C GLU A 126 6.73 -20.45 6.71
N ASP A 127 5.79 -20.40 7.65
CA ASP A 127 5.33 -19.15 8.26
C ASP A 127 6.41 -18.58 9.20
N THR A 128 7.18 -17.61 8.70
CA THR A 128 8.28 -16.96 9.43
C THR A 128 7.86 -15.73 10.23
N ARG A 129 6.57 -15.38 10.23
CA ARG A 129 6.06 -14.19 10.93
C ARG A 129 6.24 -14.33 12.44
N ALA A 130 6.69 -13.26 13.08
CA ALA A 130 6.99 -13.29 14.51
C ALA A 130 5.74 -13.33 15.39
N LYS A 131 4.59 -12.81 14.92
CA LYS A 131 3.28 -12.73 15.62
C LYS A 131 3.30 -11.91 16.93
N THR A 132 4.48 -11.62 17.46
CA THR A 132 4.75 -10.80 18.64
C THR A 132 6.01 -9.97 18.38
N TYR A 133 5.92 -8.66 18.63
CA TYR A 133 7.01 -7.73 18.36
C TYR A 133 7.35 -6.89 19.60
N ASP A 134 8.57 -6.38 19.64
CA ASP A 134 8.99 -5.44 20.69
C ASP A 134 8.23 -4.11 20.56
N VAL A 135 7.52 -3.74 21.61
CA VAL A 135 6.72 -2.52 21.69
C VAL A 135 7.51 -1.34 22.25
N THR A 136 8.75 -1.52 22.70
CA THR A 136 9.49 -0.48 23.43
C THR A 136 9.65 0.79 22.60
N LYS A 137 10.08 0.69 21.34
CA LYS A 137 10.19 1.84 20.43
C LYS A 137 8.83 2.45 20.09
N LEU A 138 7.84 1.59 19.85
CA LEU A 138 6.48 1.99 19.51
C LEU A 138 5.84 2.83 20.63
N LEU A 139 6.06 2.45 21.89
CA LEU A 139 5.52 3.13 23.07
C LEU A 139 6.36 4.33 23.53
N ALA A 140 7.63 4.42 23.11
CA ALA A 140 8.46 5.59 23.35
C ALA A 140 8.05 6.79 22.46
N HIS A 141 7.43 6.51 21.31
CA HIS A 141 7.03 7.50 20.31
C HIS A 141 5.59 7.27 19.84
N PRO A 142 4.58 7.37 20.73
CA PRO A 142 3.20 7.01 20.39
C PRO A 142 2.55 7.97 19.39
N ASP A 143 2.84 9.28 19.50
CA ASP A 143 2.15 10.30 18.71
C ASP A 143 2.88 10.63 17.41
N THR A 144 4.21 10.79 17.47
CA THR A 144 5.04 11.17 16.33
C THR A 144 6.40 10.50 16.40
N ILE A 145 6.95 10.17 15.24
CA ILE A 145 8.27 9.57 15.10
C ILE A 145 8.99 10.14 13.87
N VAL A 146 10.31 10.08 13.87
CA VAL A 146 11.10 10.29 12.66
C VAL A 146 11.04 9.01 11.84
N ASP A 147 10.51 9.09 10.63
CA ASP A 147 10.59 7.99 9.67
C ASP A 147 12.06 7.80 9.24
N SER A 148 12.60 6.62 9.49
CA SER A 148 14.00 6.30 9.20
C SER A 148 14.32 6.29 7.71
N ALA A 149 13.33 6.06 6.83
CA ALA A 149 13.56 6.05 5.38
C ALA A 149 13.71 7.47 4.82
N THR A 150 12.86 8.40 5.27
CA THR A 150 12.84 9.76 4.74
C THR A 150 13.59 10.78 5.58
N GLY A 151 13.71 10.55 6.89
CA GLY A 151 14.19 11.51 7.88
C GLY A 151 13.13 12.53 8.32
N LEU A 152 11.87 12.34 7.93
CA LEU A 152 10.78 13.28 8.20
C LEU A 152 10.04 12.92 9.49
N PHE A 153 9.55 13.93 10.20
CA PHE A 153 8.62 13.74 11.30
C PHE A 153 7.21 13.52 10.77
N ALA A 154 6.53 12.49 11.24
CA ALA A 154 5.14 12.19 10.92
C ALA A 154 4.45 11.46 12.09
N PRO A 155 3.11 11.40 12.09
CA PRO A 155 2.36 10.60 13.05
C PRO A 155 2.80 9.13 13.01
N THR A 156 2.99 8.51 14.18
CA THR A 156 3.61 7.18 14.25
C THR A 156 2.79 6.10 13.57
N ASP A 157 1.47 6.16 13.69
CA ASP A 157 0.52 5.28 12.97
C ASP A 157 0.63 5.44 11.45
N ALA A 158 0.74 6.67 10.95
CA ALA A 158 0.95 6.94 9.54
C ALA A 158 2.31 6.42 9.04
N VAL A 159 3.36 6.51 9.86
CA VAL A 159 4.68 5.94 9.54
C VAL A 159 4.64 4.41 9.51
N ILE A 160 3.86 3.76 10.36
CA ILE A 160 3.68 2.29 10.34
C ILE A 160 3.07 1.85 9.01
N GLU A 161 1.97 2.48 8.58
CA GLU A 161 1.31 2.17 7.30
C GLU A 161 2.26 2.40 6.11
N MET A 162 2.98 3.52 6.11
CA MET A 162 3.93 3.84 5.04
C MET A 162 5.10 2.84 5.00
N ASN A 163 5.63 2.44 6.16
CA ASN A 163 6.67 1.40 6.24
C ASN A 163 6.16 0.05 5.73
N CYS A 164 4.90 -0.29 6.03
CA CYS A 164 4.27 -1.50 5.52
C CYS A 164 4.21 -1.47 3.99
N ALA A 165 3.63 -0.40 3.44
CA ALA A 165 3.54 -0.18 1.99
C ALA A 165 4.92 -0.22 1.31
N ARG A 166 5.94 0.43 1.88
CA ARG A 166 7.32 0.39 1.34
C ARG A 166 7.90 -1.02 1.35
N SER A 167 7.64 -1.81 2.39
CA SER A 167 8.10 -3.20 2.48
C SER A 167 7.40 -4.08 1.45
N GLU A 168 6.10 -3.90 1.25
CA GLU A 168 5.33 -4.62 0.22
C GLU A 168 5.82 -4.27 -1.20
N ILE A 169 6.06 -2.98 -1.49
CA ILE A 169 6.63 -2.53 -2.76
C ILE A 169 8.00 -3.16 -3.01
N ALA A 170 8.87 -3.19 -1.99
CA ALA A 170 10.20 -3.79 -2.10
C ALA A 170 10.14 -5.31 -2.38
N ALA A 171 9.17 -6.00 -1.78
CA ALA A 171 8.93 -7.42 -2.06
C ALA A 171 8.50 -7.64 -3.52
N VAL A 172 7.52 -6.88 -4.02
CA VAL A 172 7.07 -6.99 -5.43
C VAL A 172 8.19 -6.62 -6.42
N ALA A 173 9.02 -5.64 -6.08
CA ALA A 173 10.19 -5.30 -6.90
C ALA A 173 11.20 -6.46 -6.98
N SER A 174 11.39 -7.19 -5.88
CA SER A 174 12.26 -8.37 -5.84
C SER A 174 11.71 -9.51 -6.69
N SER A 175 10.39 -9.70 -6.71
CA SER A 175 9.67 -10.62 -7.62
C SER A 175 9.93 -10.36 -9.10
N SER A 176 10.08 -9.08 -9.46
CA SER A 176 10.28 -8.69 -10.86
C SER A 176 11.70 -8.96 -11.36
N ASN A 177 12.67 -9.13 -10.44
CA ASN A 177 14.07 -9.43 -10.80
C ASN A 177 14.32 -10.93 -11.00
N SER A 178 13.57 -11.80 -10.32
CA SER A 178 13.73 -13.26 -10.40
C SER A 178 13.21 -13.87 -11.72
N THR A 179 12.40 -13.14 -12.50
CA THR A 179 11.89 -13.58 -13.80
C THR A 179 12.85 -13.34 -14.98
N SER A 180 13.93 -12.57 -14.76
CA SER A 180 14.91 -12.23 -15.81
C SER A 180 15.87 -13.37 -16.19
N ASP A 181 15.97 -14.43 -15.37
CA ASP A 181 16.84 -15.61 -15.64
C ASP A 181 16.16 -16.69 -16.52
N SER A 182 14.87 -16.54 -16.84
CA SER A 182 14.10 -17.51 -17.64
C SER A 182 13.87 -17.09 -19.10
N ALA A 183 14.71 -16.22 -19.65
CA ALA A 183 14.60 -15.73 -21.04
C ALA A 183 14.93 -16.77 -22.13
N GLN A 184 14.94 -18.06 -21.82
CA GLN A 184 15.17 -19.12 -22.80
C GLN A 184 14.04 -20.15 -22.75
N SER A 185 13.22 -20.10 -23.81
CA SER A 185 12.20 -21.08 -24.20
C SER A 185 10.81 -20.92 -23.57
N ARG A 186 9.95 -20.10 -24.21
CA ARG A 186 8.49 -20.27 -24.01
C ARG A 186 7.60 -19.76 -25.15
N THR A 187 7.90 -20.10 -26.40
CA THR A 187 6.91 -19.94 -27.47
C THR A 187 5.68 -20.83 -27.19
N THR A 188 4.49 -20.22 -27.05
CA THR A 188 3.11 -20.79 -27.13
C THR A 188 2.20 -20.84 -25.89
N ALA A 189 2.57 -20.28 -24.72
CA ALA A 189 1.65 -20.16 -23.56
C ALA A 189 1.51 -18.72 -23.00
N GLU A 190 2.03 -17.72 -23.71
CA GLU A 190 2.41 -16.41 -23.15
C GLU A 190 1.22 -15.52 -22.73
N ASN A 191 0.07 -15.58 -23.39
CA ASN A 191 -1.02 -14.63 -23.09
C ASN A 191 -1.68 -14.84 -21.71
N SER A 192 -1.83 -16.09 -21.25
CA SER A 192 -2.56 -16.35 -19.98
C SER A 192 -1.74 -16.04 -18.73
N SER A 193 -0.42 -16.19 -18.79
CA SER A 193 0.47 -15.95 -17.64
C SER A 193 0.63 -14.45 -17.39
N ASP A 194 0.78 -13.67 -18.46
CA ASP A 194 0.89 -12.22 -18.35
C ASP A 194 -0.41 -11.60 -17.82
N ASP A 195 -1.57 -12.11 -18.24
CA ASP A 195 -2.87 -11.67 -17.72
C ASP A 195 -3.03 -11.97 -16.21
N SER A 196 -2.62 -13.16 -15.75
CA SER A 196 -2.66 -13.53 -14.32
C SER A 196 -1.71 -12.68 -13.47
N ARG A 197 -0.50 -12.40 -13.96
CA ARG A 197 0.44 -11.51 -13.28
C ARG A 197 -0.06 -10.08 -13.24
N GLN A 198 -0.58 -9.56 -14.34
CA GLN A 198 -1.16 -8.22 -14.38
C GLN A 198 -2.35 -8.07 -13.42
N GLN A 199 -3.23 -9.08 -13.35
CA GLN A 199 -4.32 -9.11 -12.37
C GLN A 199 -3.79 -9.07 -10.93
N SER A 200 -2.76 -9.87 -10.64
CA SER A 200 -2.12 -9.92 -9.33
C SER A 200 -1.47 -8.58 -8.97
N LEU A 201 -0.74 -7.96 -9.90
CA LEU A 201 -0.16 -6.62 -9.71
C LEU A 201 -1.25 -5.55 -9.53
N GLY A 202 -2.40 -5.68 -10.18
CA GLY A 202 -3.53 -4.76 -10.03
C GLY A 202 -4.13 -4.83 -8.63
N ILE A 203 -4.32 -6.05 -8.12
CA ILE A 203 -4.76 -6.30 -6.74
C ILE A 203 -3.77 -5.70 -5.74
N LEU A 204 -2.48 -6.03 -5.87
CA LEU A 204 -1.44 -5.53 -4.98
C LEU A 204 -1.29 -4.01 -5.05
N THR A 205 -1.37 -3.43 -6.24
CA THR A 205 -1.36 -1.97 -6.43
C THR A 205 -2.48 -1.32 -5.64
N SER A 206 -3.70 -1.85 -5.73
CA SER A 206 -4.83 -1.26 -5.01
C SER A 206 -4.66 -1.37 -3.50
N MET A 207 -4.24 -2.55 -3.02
CA MET A 207 -4.04 -2.83 -1.60
C MET A 207 -2.96 -1.93 -0.98
N ILE A 208 -1.79 -1.84 -1.62
CA ILE A 208 -0.68 -0.99 -1.16
C ILE A 208 -1.10 0.47 -1.25
N ALA A 209 -1.78 0.88 -2.32
CA ALA A 209 -2.24 2.25 -2.47
C ALA A 209 -3.27 2.64 -1.38
N ASP A 210 -4.10 1.71 -0.90
CA ASP A 210 -5.01 1.97 0.22
C ASP A 210 -4.24 2.32 1.50
N ARG A 211 -3.11 1.64 1.79
CA ARG A 211 -2.25 1.93 2.95
C ARG A 211 -1.56 3.28 2.84
N VAL A 212 -0.94 3.54 1.69
CA VAL A 212 -0.26 4.81 1.45
C VAL A 212 -1.25 5.95 1.62
N ASP A 213 -2.43 5.82 1.03
CA ASP A 213 -3.48 6.82 1.10
C ASP A 213 -4.07 7.00 2.52
N LEU A 214 -4.16 5.92 3.29
CA LEU A 214 -4.49 5.97 4.72
C LEU A 214 -3.42 6.75 5.50
N ALA A 215 -2.13 6.45 5.28
CA ALA A 215 -1.02 7.17 5.88
C ALA A 215 -1.05 8.67 5.55
N LEU A 216 -1.28 9.02 4.28
CA LEU A 216 -1.41 10.42 3.85
C LEU A 216 -2.60 11.11 4.52
N THR A 217 -3.72 10.40 4.65
CA THR A 217 -4.93 10.90 5.34
C THR A 217 -4.67 11.15 6.83
N TRP A 218 -3.82 10.35 7.46
CA TRP A 218 -3.40 10.50 8.86
C TRP A 218 -2.28 11.51 9.06
N GLY A 219 -1.76 12.12 8.00
CA GLY A 219 -0.79 13.20 8.09
C GLY A 219 0.64 12.84 7.73
N TYR A 220 0.89 11.67 7.11
CA TYR A 220 2.17 11.43 6.45
C TYR A 220 2.35 12.42 5.28
N PRO A 221 3.55 12.99 5.07
CA PRO A 221 3.74 13.98 4.01
C PRO A 221 3.51 13.42 2.60
N SER A 222 2.75 14.15 1.78
CA SER A 222 2.32 13.73 0.43
C SER A 222 3.16 14.29 -0.72
N PHE A 223 4.23 15.03 -0.44
CA PHE A 223 5.12 15.56 -1.48
C PHE A 223 6.09 14.50 -1.99
N ASP A 224 6.60 14.68 -3.21
CA ASP A 224 7.34 13.65 -3.95
C ASP A 224 8.60 13.18 -3.20
N GLU A 225 9.35 14.08 -2.54
CA GLU A 225 10.55 13.72 -1.78
C GLU A 225 10.26 12.84 -0.54
N ALA A 226 9.01 12.79 -0.06
CA ALA A 226 8.59 11.90 1.01
C ALA A 226 8.16 10.50 0.52
N LEU A 227 7.80 10.39 -0.77
CA LEU A 227 7.21 9.18 -1.34
C LEU A 227 8.19 8.40 -2.24
N PHE A 228 9.03 9.08 -3.04
CA PHE A 228 9.84 8.47 -4.10
C PHE A 228 11.35 8.44 -3.78
N LYS A 229 11.72 7.98 -2.58
CA LYS A 229 13.12 7.88 -2.13
C LYS A 229 13.73 6.50 -2.39
#